data_AF-A0A517R7U2-F1
#
_entry.id   AF-A0A517R7U2-F1
#
_cell.length_a   1.000
_cell.length_b   1.000
_cell.length_c   1.000
_cell.angle_alpha   90.00
_cell.angle_beta   90.00
_cell.angle_gamma   90.00
#
_symmetry.space_group_name_H-M   'P 1'
#
loop_
_entity.id
_entity.type
_entity.pdbx_description
1 polymer ?
#
loop_
_entity_poly.entity_id
_entity_poly.type
_entity_poly.pdbx_seq_one_letter_code
_entity_poly.pdbx_strand_id
1 'polypeptide(L)'
;MAPDEFQQAWQAQSAQTRVTIDADLLRQEVQRNQLNFRATIFYRDFGEVLIALLLIPVWFILGARTSSPWTWYLTVPVLIWMAGFMLVYRMRHRQKPNEPDEPLLHCVQRSLTEVEDQIWLLRNIFWWYLLPPSISILVFFAHVSWLSRSGGWLPALISFAGLAGFLLALYGLIYFLNQRAVRLQLEPRRQELLTLLSSLGDETTDDGTGKQIPLPGLPFAEKRLQSSSASPARLIIVLTIVILFLGFMIFKIQRGDEYPKISPFAAVRWQESQPEVKLGEEWFKLIALDGLLASEIVEFSKQTYGDKWQKRFEEDLVELLTRMGHPPKDKVTLEVQSLDSSEKQIRKDVPMTKENRAAIRRAAQQREHSAP
;
A
#
# COMPACT_ATOMS: atom_id res chain seq x y z
N MET A 1 -42.58 -3.93 -71.09
CA MET A 1 -41.89 -4.03 -69.79
C MET A 1 -41.21 -2.70 -69.56
N ALA A 2 -41.64 -1.92 -68.56
CA ALA A 2 -41.16 -0.56 -68.31
C ALA A 2 -39.99 -0.61 -67.30
N PRO A 3 -38.73 -0.41 -67.73
CA PRO A 3 -37.58 -0.39 -66.84
C PRO A 3 -37.53 0.84 -65.91
N ASP A 4 -38.30 1.89 -66.20
CA ASP A 4 -38.28 3.16 -65.47
C ASP A 4 -38.91 3.10 -64.07
N GLU A 5 -39.97 2.32 -63.85
CA GLU A 5 -40.64 2.25 -62.54
C GLU A 5 -39.72 1.62 -61.48
N PHE A 6 -38.93 0.62 -61.87
CA PHE A 6 -37.96 0.00 -60.96
C PHE A 6 -36.77 0.92 -60.67
N GLN A 7 -36.34 1.73 -61.64
CA GLN A 7 -35.30 2.74 -61.40
C GLN A 7 -35.78 3.86 -60.48
N GLN A 8 -37.02 4.33 -60.65
CA GLN A 8 -37.61 5.36 -59.78
C GLN A 8 -37.87 4.83 -58.37
N ALA A 9 -38.36 3.60 -58.22
CA ALA A 9 -38.53 2.97 -56.91
C ALA A 9 -37.17 2.75 -56.21
N TRP A 10 -36.14 2.35 -56.96
CA TRP A 10 -34.78 2.20 -56.43
C TRP A 10 -34.17 3.54 -56.01
N GLN A 11 -34.35 4.60 -56.80
CA GLN A 11 -33.90 5.96 -56.50
C GLN A 11 -34.65 6.56 -55.29
N ALA A 12 -35.96 6.36 -55.20
CA ALA A 12 -36.77 6.82 -54.06
C ALA A 12 -36.40 6.08 -52.77
N GLN A 13 -36.20 4.75 -52.84
CA GLN A 13 -35.78 3.95 -51.68
C GLN A 13 -34.35 4.27 -51.25
N SER A 14 -33.44 4.51 -52.20
CA SER A 14 -32.08 4.93 -51.87
C SER A 14 -31.97 6.38 -51.40
N ALA A 15 -32.88 7.28 -51.81
CA ALA A 15 -32.97 8.65 -51.30
C ALA A 15 -33.57 8.71 -49.88
N GLN A 16 -34.57 7.87 -49.58
CA GLN A 16 -35.25 7.87 -48.28
C GLN A 16 -34.47 7.14 -47.18
N THR A 17 -33.51 6.29 -47.56
CA THR A 17 -32.60 5.58 -46.63
C THR A 17 -31.26 6.32 -46.45
N ARG A 18 -31.02 7.38 -47.24
CA ARG A 18 -29.77 8.15 -47.23
C ARG A 18 -29.86 9.34 -46.25
N VAL A 19 -28.99 9.30 -45.24
CA VAL A 19 -28.21 10.44 -44.68
C VAL A 19 -28.62 10.98 -43.30
N THR A 20 -29.88 11.20 -42.93
CA THR A 20 -30.18 11.85 -41.63
C THR A 20 -30.29 10.90 -40.44
N ILE A 21 -30.74 9.65 -40.65
CA ILE A 21 -30.99 8.71 -39.54
C ILE A 21 -29.69 8.17 -38.93
N ASP A 22 -28.62 8.00 -39.70
CA ASP A 22 -27.34 7.50 -39.18
C ASP A 22 -26.49 8.57 -38.49
N ALA A 23 -26.55 9.84 -38.92
CA ALA A 23 -25.72 10.90 -38.33
C ALA A 23 -26.14 11.24 -36.89
N ASP A 24 -27.44 11.38 -36.64
CA ASP A 24 -27.97 11.64 -35.30
C ASP A 24 -27.79 10.42 -34.37
N LEU A 25 -27.96 9.20 -34.90
CA LEU A 25 -27.67 7.96 -34.15
C LEU A 25 -26.19 7.81 -33.81
N LEU A 26 -25.29 8.10 -34.76
CA LEU A 26 -23.85 8.10 -34.54
C LEU A 26 -23.46 9.16 -33.50
N ARG A 27 -24.04 10.36 -33.58
CA ARG A 27 -23.83 11.42 -32.60
C ARG A 27 -24.26 10.98 -31.20
N GLN A 28 -25.44 10.40 -31.09
CA GLN A 28 -25.98 9.91 -29.81
C GLN A 28 -25.10 8.80 -29.23
N GLU A 29 -24.61 7.87 -30.05
CA GLU A 29 -23.77 6.76 -29.61
C GLU A 29 -22.38 7.23 -29.18
N VAL A 30 -21.75 8.15 -29.93
CA VAL A 30 -20.47 8.79 -29.56
C VAL A 30 -20.63 9.53 -28.23
N GLN A 31 -21.68 10.33 -28.06
CA GLN A 31 -21.95 11.04 -26.81
C GLN A 31 -22.19 10.08 -25.64
N ARG A 32 -22.96 9.01 -25.85
CA ARG A 32 -23.20 7.98 -24.82
C ARG A 32 -21.91 7.29 -24.39
N ASN A 33 -21.07 6.90 -25.34
CA ASN A 33 -19.78 6.28 -25.07
C ASN A 33 -18.83 7.23 -24.36
N GLN A 34 -18.81 8.51 -24.74
CA GLN A 34 -18.04 9.54 -24.07
C GLN A 34 -18.49 9.73 -22.62
N LEU A 35 -19.80 9.79 -22.35
CA LEU A 35 -20.35 9.92 -20.99
C LEU A 35 -20.00 8.72 -20.11
N ASN A 36 -20.15 7.49 -20.64
CA ASN A 36 -19.78 6.27 -19.92
C ASN A 36 -18.28 6.22 -19.60
N PHE A 37 -17.44 6.62 -20.55
CA PHE A 37 -15.99 6.69 -20.36
C PHE A 37 -15.61 7.72 -19.29
N ARG A 38 -16.17 8.94 -19.38
CA ARG A 38 -15.97 10.01 -18.40
C ARG A 38 -16.42 9.61 -16.99
N ALA A 39 -17.58 8.99 -16.87
CA ALA A 39 -18.09 8.52 -15.57
C ALA A 39 -17.14 7.49 -14.95
N THR A 40 -16.70 6.51 -15.74
CA THR A 40 -15.77 5.46 -15.28
C THR A 40 -14.46 6.05 -14.77
N ILE A 41 -13.86 6.98 -15.54
CA ILE A 41 -12.62 7.64 -15.14
C ILE A 41 -12.85 8.53 -13.91
N PHE A 42 -13.96 9.26 -13.85
CA PHE A 42 -14.31 10.08 -12.69
C PHE A 42 -14.40 9.28 -11.40
N TYR A 43 -15.13 8.15 -11.39
CA TYR A 43 -15.22 7.29 -10.21
C TYR A 43 -13.87 6.70 -9.81
N ARG A 44 -13.02 6.33 -10.76
CA ARG A 44 -11.65 5.87 -10.50
C ARG A 44 -10.83 6.94 -9.79
N ASP A 45 -10.70 8.11 -10.41
CA ASP A 45 -9.82 9.17 -9.90
C ASP A 45 -10.34 9.74 -8.57
N PHE A 46 -11.66 9.83 -8.40
CA PHE A 46 -12.26 10.23 -7.14
C PHE A 46 -11.93 9.23 -6.03
N GLY A 47 -12.04 7.93 -6.32
CA GLY A 47 -11.64 6.87 -5.39
C GLY A 47 -10.18 6.98 -4.99
N GLU A 48 -9.27 7.15 -5.95
CA GLU A 48 -7.82 7.28 -5.70
C GLU A 48 -7.49 8.48 -4.80
N VAL A 49 -8.06 9.66 -5.10
CA VAL A 49 -7.85 10.88 -4.29
C VAL A 49 -8.43 10.72 -2.89
N LEU A 50 -9.65 10.18 -2.77
CA LEU A 50 -10.28 9.95 -1.47
C LEU A 50 -9.47 8.98 -0.61
N ILE A 51 -9.01 7.87 -1.19
CA ILE A 51 -8.16 6.89 -0.50
C ILE A 51 -6.85 7.54 -0.05
N ALA A 52 -6.18 8.31 -0.91
CA ALA A 52 -4.95 8.99 -0.56
C ALA A 52 -5.14 9.94 0.63
N LEU A 53 -6.24 10.71 0.66
CA LEU A 53 -6.56 11.61 1.76
C LEU A 53 -6.91 10.87 3.06
N LEU A 54 -7.68 9.78 2.98
CA LEU A 54 -8.04 8.95 4.13
C LEU A 54 -6.83 8.20 4.71
N LEU A 55 -5.85 7.85 3.88
CA LEU A 55 -4.63 7.17 4.33
C LEU A 55 -3.74 8.08 5.18
N ILE A 56 -3.74 9.41 4.98
CA ILE A 56 -2.91 10.34 5.75
C ILE A 56 -3.13 10.22 7.27
N PRO A 57 -4.34 10.39 7.82
CA PRO A 57 -4.56 10.25 9.27
C PRO A 57 -4.28 8.83 9.76
N VAL A 58 -4.63 7.81 8.96
CA VAL A 58 -4.31 6.40 9.28
C VAL A 58 -2.79 6.20 9.41
N TRP A 59 -1.99 6.82 8.54
CA TRP A 59 -0.54 6.73 8.57
C TRP A 59 0.06 7.34 9.83
N PHE A 60 -0.49 8.48 10.28
CA PHE A 60 -0.09 9.13 11.53
C PHE A 60 -0.47 8.31 12.76
N ILE A 61 -1.72 7.83 12.82
CA ILE A 61 -2.20 6.98 13.92
C ILE A 61 -1.36 5.71 14.02
N LEU A 62 -1.11 5.07 12.87
CA LEU A 62 -0.33 3.85 12.82
C LEU A 62 1.11 4.11 13.24
N GLY A 63 1.77 5.13 12.67
CA GLY A 63 3.14 5.49 13.02
C GLY A 63 3.33 5.80 14.51
N ALA A 64 2.35 6.47 15.14
CA ALA A 64 2.35 6.73 16.58
C ALA A 64 2.10 5.46 17.40
N ARG A 65 1.20 4.57 16.97
CA ARG A 65 0.90 3.29 17.65
C ARG A 65 2.06 2.29 17.57
N THR A 66 2.82 2.30 16.48
CA THR A 66 3.94 1.38 16.26
C THR A 66 5.30 1.98 16.60
N SER A 67 5.35 3.20 17.16
CA SER A 67 6.58 3.96 17.44
C SER A 67 7.54 3.96 16.24
N SER A 68 7.00 4.15 15.04
CA SER A 68 7.76 3.98 13.80
C SER A 68 8.81 5.09 13.61
N PRO A 69 9.93 4.77 12.93
CA PRO A 69 10.95 5.77 12.63
C PRO A 69 10.38 6.94 11.83
N TRP A 70 11.04 8.10 11.92
CA TRP A 70 10.62 9.31 11.21
C TRP A 70 10.50 9.12 9.69
N THR A 71 11.26 8.19 9.10
CA THR A 71 11.21 7.86 7.66
C THR A 71 9.86 7.31 7.22
N TRP A 72 9.05 6.78 8.14
CA TRP A 72 7.66 6.38 7.90
C TRP A 72 6.78 7.53 7.39
N TYR A 73 7.01 8.74 7.93
CA TYR A 73 6.21 9.92 7.60
C TYR A 73 6.58 10.54 6.25
N LEU A 74 7.65 10.08 5.59
CA LEU A 74 8.00 10.49 4.23
C LEU A 74 6.93 10.09 3.20
N THR A 75 6.06 9.13 3.53
CA THR A 75 4.95 8.74 2.64
C THR A 75 3.83 9.79 2.63
N VAL A 76 3.69 10.60 3.68
CA VAL A 76 2.66 11.66 3.76
C VAL A 76 2.79 12.71 2.65
N PRO A 77 3.96 13.37 2.43
CA PRO A 77 4.09 14.31 1.32
C PRO A 77 3.91 13.64 -0.05
N VAL A 78 4.21 12.35 -0.18
CA VAL A 78 3.93 11.59 -1.41
C VAL A 78 2.43 11.43 -1.64
N LEU A 79 1.65 11.09 -0.61
CA LEU A 79 0.18 11.00 -0.73
C LEU A 79 -0.43 12.36 -1.12
N ILE A 80 0.07 13.45 -0.52
CA ILE A 80 -0.34 14.82 -0.88
C ILE A 80 0.02 15.13 -2.32
N TRP A 81 1.24 14.79 -2.76
CA TRP A 81 1.68 14.95 -4.14
C TRP A 81 0.78 14.19 -5.12
N MET A 82 0.45 12.94 -4.83
CA MET A 82 -0.41 12.12 -5.70
C MET A 82 -1.82 12.71 -5.82
N ALA A 83 -2.42 13.10 -4.70
CA ALA A 83 -3.72 13.76 -4.68
C ALA A 83 -3.68 15.11 -5.43
N GLY A 84 -2.65 15.92 -5.17
CA GLY A 84 -2.45 17.23 -5.80
C GLY A 84 -2.22 17.12 -7.31
N PHE A 85 -1.37 16.19 -7.75
CA PHE A 85 -1.10 15.93 -9.17
C PHE A 85 -2.39 15.56 -9.92
N MET A 86 -3.19 14.64 -9.36
CA MET A 86 -4.47 14.24 -9.98
C MET A 86 -5.48 15.38 -10.03
N LEU A 87 -5.59 16.18 -8.96
CA LEU A 87 -6.46 17.35 -8.92
C LEU A 87 -6.04 18.42 -9.94
N VAL A 88 -4.76 18.78 -9.98
CA VAL A 88 -4.22 19.78 -10.92
C VAL A 88 -4.35 19.30 -12.36
N TYR A 89 -4.05 18.03 -12.62
CA TYR A 89 -4.21 17.42 -13.95
C TYR A 89 -5.67 17.53 -14.42
N ARG A 90 -6.62 17.13 -13.57
CA ARG A 90 -8.07 17.23 -13.81
C ARG A 90 -8.55 18.67 -14.00
N MET A 91 -8.02 19.61 -13.21
CA MET A 91 -8.38 21.04 -13.33
C MET A 91 -7.87 21.62 -14.65
N ARG A 92 -6.66 21.25 -15.09
CA ARG A 92 -6.06 21.74 -16.33
C ARG A 92 -6.71 21.16 -17.58
N HIS A 93 -7.17 19.91 -17.52
CA HIS A 93 -7.79 19.20 -18.65
C HIS A 93 -9.32 19.14 -18.51
N ARG A 94 -9.91 20.07 -17.75
CA ARG A 94 -11.35 20.16 -17.53
C ARG A 94 -12.01 20.70 -18.81
N GLN A 95 -12.74 19.85 -19.51
CA GLN A 95 -13.42 20.25 -20.74
C GLN A 95 -14.78 20.88 -20.45
N LYS A 96 -15.19 21.82 -21.31
CA LYS A 96 -16.51 22.46 -21.23
C LYS A 96 -17.64 21.44 -21.49
N PRO A 97 -18.81 21.59 -20.83
CA PRO A 97 -19.98 20.77 -21.12
C PRO A 97 -20.36 20.85 -22.59
N ASN A 98 -20.91 19.76 -23.13
CA ASN A 98 -21.39 19.73 -24.52
C ASN A 98 -22.56 20.71 -24.65
N GLU A 99 -22.50 21.59 -25.65
CA GLU A 99 -23.68 22.33 -26.10
C GLU A 99 -24.54 21.42 -26.99
N PRO A 100 -25.87 21.42 -26.85
CA PRO A 100 -26.77 20.50 -27.57
C PRO A 100 -26.62 20.54 -29.10
N ASP A 101 -26.10 21.65 -29.65
CA ASP A 101 -25.97 21.91 -31.08
C ASP A 101 -24.53 21.82 -31.63
N GLU A 102 -23.57 21.33 -30.83
CA GLU A 102 -22.17 21.27 -31.26
C GLU A 102 -21.95 20.23 -32.39
N PRO A 103 -21.36 20.60 -33.55
CA PRO A 103 -21.20 19.70 -34.69
C PRO A 103 -20.41 18.43 -34.35
N LEU A 104 -20.77 17.32 -34.99
CA LEU A 104 -20.27 15.96 -34.70
C LEU A 104 -18.73 15.88 -34.77
N LEU A 105 -18.11 16.59 -35.72
CA LEU A 105 -16.66 16.71 -35.86
C LEU A 105 -15.99 17.20 -34.57
N HIS A 106 -16.51 18.27 -33.97
CA HIS A 106 -15.98 18.81 -32.71
C HIS A 106 -16.12 17.81 -31.55
N CYS A 107 -17.21 17.04 -31.52
CA CYS A 107 -17.43 15.99 -30.51
C CYS A 107 -16.39 14.87 -30.62
N VAL A 108 -16.11 14.39 -31.84
CA VAL A 108 -15.11 13.34 -32.10
C VAL A 108 -13.70 13.83 -31.79
N GLN A 109 -13.35 15.03 -32.22
CA GLN A 109 -12.04 15.64 -31.93
C GLN A 109 -11.81 15.77 -30.42
N ARG A 110 -12.84 16.21 -29.68
CA ARG A 110 -12.80 16.31 -28.22
C ARG A 110 -12.58 14.93 -27.58
N SER A 111 -13.34 13.92 -28.00
CA SER A 111 -13.20 12.55 -27.48
C SER A 111 -11.82 11.95 -27.79
N LEU A 112 -11.23 12.28 -28.93
CA LEU A 112 -9.88 11.83 -29.30
C LEU A 112 -8.84 12.41 -28.33
N THR A 113 -8.89 13.72 -28.05
CA THR A 113 -7.99 14.35 -27.09
C THR A 113 -8.11 13.71 -25.71
N GLU A 114 -9.32 13.40 -25.25
CA GLU A 114 -9.52 12.72 -23.95
C GLU A 114 -8.88 11.33 -23.89
N VAL A 115 -8.96 10.56 -24.97
CA VAL A 115 -8.34 9.24 -25.05
C VAL A 115 -6.81 9.37 -25.10
N GLU A 116 -6.28 10.32 -25.86
CA GLU A 116 -4.84 10.57 -25.95
C GLU A 116 -4.24 11.03 -24.61
N ASP A 117 -4.94 11.90 -23.90
CA ASP A 117 -4.58 12.34 -22.55
C ASP A 117 -4.52 11.16 -21.57
N GLN A 118 -5.50 10.25 -21.61
CA GLN A 118 -5.48 9.03 -20.77
C GLN A 118 -4.38 8.07 -21.17
N ILE A 119 -4.08 7.92 -22.46
CA ILE A 119 -2.94 7.11 -22.93
C ILE A 119 -1.64 7.69 -22.38
N TRP A 120 -1.45 9.01 -22.44
CA TRP A 120 -0.27 9.66 -21.89
C TRP A 120 -0.15 9.43 -20.38
N LEU A 121 -1.24 9.58 -19.63
CA LEU A 121 -1.27 9.37 -18.18
C LEU A 121 -0.85 7.94 -17.82
N LEU A 122 -1.43 6.93 -18.47
CA LEU A 122 -1.12 5.52 -18.18
C LEU A 122 0.25 5.09 -18.69
N ARG A 123 0.72 5.64 -19.81
CA ARG A 123 2.07 5.36 -20.34
C ARG A 123 3.16 5.96 -19.47
N ASN A 124 2.88 7.09 -18.82
CA ASN A 124 3.80 7.76 -17.90
C ASN A 124 3.53 7.45 -16.42
N ILE A 125 2.74 6.41 -16.11
CA ILE A 125 2.40 6.00 -14.73
C ILE A 125 3.63 5.78 -13.84
N PHE A 126 4.74 5.36 -14.45
CA PHE A 126 6.01 5.21 -13.73
C PHE A 126 6.43 6.52 -13.04
N TRP A 127 6.35 7.65 -13.74
CA TRP A 127 6.90 8.93 -13.29
C TRP A 127 6.03 9.63 -12.25
N TRP A 128 4.73 9.66 -12.46
CA TRP A 128 3.83 10.44 -11.58
C TRP A 128 3.26 9.61 -10.42
N TYR A 129 3.13 8.29 -10.58
CA TYR A 129 2.48 7.41 -9.59
C TYR A 129 3.46 6.45 -8.90
N LEU A 130 4.31 5.72 -9.63
CA LEU A 130 5.15 4.66 -9.02
C LEU A 130 6.44 5.22 -8.41
N LEU A 131 7.15 6.11 -9.09
CA LEU A 131 8.46 6.59 -8.64
C LEU A 131 8.40 7.33 -7.29
N PRO A 132 7.51 8.32 -7.06
CA PRO A 132 7.49 9.07 -5.80
C PRO A 132 7.33 8.18 -4.54
N PRO A 133 6.36 7.24 -4.47
CA PRO A 133 6.25 6.35 -3.31
C PRO A 133 7.37 5.33 -3.25
N SER A 134 7.96 4.91 -4.38
CA SER A 134 9.11 3.98 -4.37
C SER A 134 10.25 4.54 -3.51
N ILE A 135 10.56 5.83 -3.68
CA ILE A 135 11.65 6.48 -2.96
C ILE A 135 11.36 6.48 -1.45
N SER A 136 10.16 6.92 -1.05
CA SER A 136 9.77 6.93 0.37
C SER A 136 9.82 5.53 1.00
N ILE A 137 9.29 4.51 0.30
CA ILE A 137 9.21 3.14 0.79
C ILE A 137 10.61 2.52 0.89
N LEU A 138 11.46 2.69 -0.12
CA LEU A 138 12.83 2.16 -0.12
C LEU A 138 13.69 2.78 0.99
N VAL A 139 13.54 4.08 1.24
CA VAL A 139 14.20 4.76 2.38
C VAL A 139 13.74 4.18 3.71
N PHE A 140 12.43 3.96 3.87
CA PHE A 140 11.90 3.31 5.07
C PHE A 140 12.43 1.87 5.24
N PHE A 141 12.42 1.05 4.19
CA PHE A 141 12.94 -0.31 4.22
C PHE A 141 14.44 -0.36 4.55
N ALA A 142 15.23 0.55 3.98
CA ALA A 142 16.65 0.65 4.29
C ALA A 142 16.85 0.98 5.77
N HIS A 143 16.10 1.94 6.31
CA HIS A 143 16.20 2.35 7.71
C HIS A 143 15.79 1.23 8.66
N VAL A 144 14.66 0.55 8.42
CA VAL A 144 14.21 -0.57 9.25
C VAL A 144 15.19 -1.75 9.20
N SER A 145 15.70 -2.08 8.01
CA SER A 145 16.71 -3.13 7.86
C SER A 145 18.00 -2.78 8.61
N TRP A 146 18.38 -1.51 8.60
CA TRP A 146 19.54 -1.02 9.34
C TRP A 146 19.37 -1.10 10.86
N LEU A 147 18.18 -0.75 11.38
CA LEU A 147 17.88 -0.84 12.81
C LEU A 147 17.86 -2.30 13.29
N SER A 148 17.43 -3.23 12.44
CA SER A 148 17.32 -4.66 12.74
C SER A 148 18.66 -5.42 12.63
N ARG A 149 19.79 -4.73 12.55
CA ARG A 149 21.14 -5.31 12.31
C ARG A 149 21.74 -6.10 13.49
N SER A 150 20.96 -6.45 14.51
CA SER A 150 21.44 -7.12 15.73
C SER A 150 22.21 -8.42 15.43
N GLY A 151 21.89 -9.11 14.33
CA GLY A 151 22.61 -10.29 13.83
C GLY A 151 23.71 -10.05 12.80
N GLY A 152 24.09 -8.79 12.51
CA GLY A 152 25.12 -8.42 11.52
C GLY A 152 24.59 -7.76 10.25
N TRP A 153 25.50 -7.34 9.35
CA TRP A 153 25.15 -6.59 8.13
C TRP A 153 24.55 -7.46 7.02
N LEU A 154 24.93 -8.74 6.93
CA LEU A 154 24.42 -9.68 5.93
C LEU A 154 22.91 -9.94 6.07
N PRO A 155 22.38 -10.28 7.27
CA PRO A 155 20.93 -10.42 7.47
C PRO A 155 20.14 -9.15 7.16
N ALA A 156 20.67 -7.98 7.50
CA ALA A 156 20.06 -6.70 7.18
C ALA A 156 20.00 -6.48 5.66
N LEU A 157 21.07 -6.80 4.92
CA LEU A 157 21.10 -6.68 3.46
C LEU A 157 20.14 -7.66 2.78
N ILE A 158 20.07 -8.91 3.24
CA ILE A 158 19.12 -9.91 2.72
C ILE A 158 17.67 -9.44 2.95
N SER A 159 17.38 -8.91 4.14
CA SER A 159 16.06 -8.40 4.49
C SER A 159 15.67 -7.22 3.59
N PHE A 160 16.56 -6.25 3.41
CA PHE A 160 16.35 -5.13 2.51
C PHE A 160 16.14 -5.60 1.06
N ALA A 161 16.99 -6.48 0.55
CA ALA A 161 16.91 -6.99 -0.81
C ALA A 161 15.59 -7.75 -1.05
N GLY A 162 15.13 -8.54 -0.08
CA GLY A 162 13.83 -9.22 -0.14
C GLY A 162 12.66 -8.23 -0.22
N LEU A 163 12.65 -7.20 0.63
CA LEU A 163 11.62 -6.17 0.65
C LEU A 163 11.62 -5.33 -0.64
N ALA A 164 12.79 -4.91 -1.11
CA ALA A 164 12.95 -4.16 -2.34
C ALA A 164 12.55 -5.01 -3.57
N GLY A 165 12.94 -6.29 -3.61
CA GLY A 165 12.57 -7.22 -4.67
C GLY A 165 11.06 -7.44 -4.75
N PHE A 166 10.39 -7.59 -3.60
CA PHE A 166 8.93 -7.68 -3.55
C PHE A 166 8.25 -6.40 -4.06
N LEU A 167 8.73 -5.23 -3.64
CA LEU A 167 8.23 -3.94 -4.12
C LEU A 167 8.36 -3.81 -5.65
N LEU A 168 9.52 -4.15 -6.20
CA LEU A 168 9.76 -4.11 -7.65
C LEU A 168 8.85 -5.08 -8.42
N ALA A 169 8.64 -6.29 -7.90
CA ALA A 169 7.74 -7.27 -8.52
C ALA A 169 6.29 -6.75 -8.54
N LEU A 170 5.81 -6.20 -7.42
CA LEU A 170 4.48 -5.60 -7.34
C LEU A 170 4.34 -4.42 -8.31
N TYR A 171 5.34 -3.54 -8.37
CA TYR A 171 5.30 -2.34 -9.22
C TYR A 171 5.41 -2.71 -10.71
N GLY A 172 6.21 -3.72 -11.05
CA GLY A 172 6.28 -4.28 -12.39
C GLY A 172 4.95 -4.85 -12.84
N LEU A 173 4.23 -5.56 -11.96
CA LEU A 173 2.88 -6.06 -12.24
C LEU A 173 1.89 -4.90 -12.46
N ILE A 174 1.91 -3.87 -11.61
CA ILE A 174 1.05 -2.68 -11.76
C ILE A 174 1.32 -1.99 -13.10
N TYR A 175 2.58 -1.75 -13.42
CA TYR A 175 2.97 -1.15 -14.69
C TYR A 175 2.49 -2.00 -15.88
N PHE A 176 2.71 -3.31 -15.83
CA PHE A 176 2.27 -4.23 -16.89
C PHE A 176 0.75 -4.21 -17.09
N LEU A 177 -0.05 -4.24 -16.01
CA LEU A 177 -1.51 -4.18 -16.09
C LEU A 177 -2.01 -2.87 -16.70
N ASN A 178 -1.36 -1.75 -16.40
CA ASN A 178 -1.67 -0.44 -16.98
C ASN A 178 -1.29 -0.37 -18.46
N GLN A 179 -0.09 -0.80 -18.84
CA GLN A 179 0.30 -0.85 -20.26
C GLN A 179 -0.55 -1.81 -21.08
N ARG A 180 -0.97 -2.93 -20.48
CA ARG A 180 -1.91 -3.86 -21.12
C ARG A 180 -3.28 -3.20 -21.34
N ALA A 181 -3.75 -2.36 -20.42
CA ALA A 181 -4.99 -1.60 -20.59
C ALA A 181 -4.87 -0.57 -21.73
N VAL A 182 -3.73 0.13 -21.83
CA VAL A 182 -3.45 1.04 -22.96
C VAL A 182 -3.57 0.32 -24.30
N ARG A 183 -2.84 -0.80 -24.46
CA ARG A 183 -2.81 -1.56 -25.71
C ARG A 183 -4.14 -2.21 -26.08
N LEU A 184 -4.88 -2.74 -25.10
CA LEU A 184 -6.09 -3.51 -25.37
C LEU A 184 -7.37 -2.68 -25.42
N GLN A 185 -7.40 -1.49 -24.80
CA GLN A 185 -8.64 -0.71 -24.65
C GLN A 185 -8.54 0.69 -25.23
N LEU A 186 -7.41 1.39 -25.03
CA LEU A 186 -7.31 2.80 -25.40
C LEU A 186 -6.76 3.00 -26.83
N GLU A 187 -5.77 2.21 -27.23
CA GLU A 187 -5.20 2.28 -28.59
C GLU A 187 -6.22 1.96 -29.69
N PRO A 188 -7.05 0.90 -29.59
CA PRO A 188 -8.09 0.63 -30.59
C PRO A 188 -9.11 1.78 -30.68
N ARG A 189 -9.56 2.30 -29.53
CA ARG A 189 -10.50 3.44 -29.50
C ARG A 189 -9.91 4.70 -30.12
N ARG A 190 -8.61 4.96 -29.92
CA ARG A 190 -7.91 6.07 -30.58
C ARG A 190 -7.95 5.91 -32.10
N GLN A 191 -7.72 4.70 -32.61
CA GLN A 191 -7.76 4.43 -34.05
C GLN A 191 -9.18 4.60 -34.61
N GLU A 192 -10.20 4.10 -33.91
CA GLU A 192 -11.61 4.29 -34.30
C GLU A 192 -11.98 5.78 -34.41
N LEU A 193 -11.64 6.57 -33.39
CA LEU A 193 -11.91 8.02 -33.39
C LEU A 193 -11.14 8.77 -34.49
N LEU A 194 -9.90 8.36 -34.78
CA LEU A 194 -9.12 8.92 -35.90
C LEU A 194 -9.77 8.61 -37.26
N THR A 195 -10.26 7.38 -37.45
CA THR A 195 -10.95 7.00 -38.70
C THR A 195 -12.26 7.76 -38.90
N LEU A 196 -13.02 7.99 -37.82
CA LEU A 196 -14.21 8.82 -37.84
C LEU A 196 -13.89 10.29 -38.16
N LEU A 197 -12.80 10.80 -37.59
CA LEU A 197 -12.38 12.18 -37.82
C LEU A 197 -11.94 12.40 -39.27
N SER A 198 -11.22 11.45 -39.87
CA SER A 198 -10.87 11.53 -41.30
C SER A 198 -12.08 11.46 -42.22
N SER A 199 -13.07 10.61 -41.93
CA SER A 199 -14.28 10.51 -42.76
C SER A 199 -15.13 11.78 -42.71
N LEU A 200 -15.25 12.40 -41.53
CA LEU A 200 -16.00 13.65 -41.35
C LEU A 200 -15.25 14.87 -41.93
N GLY A 201 -13.91 14.83 -41.93
CA GLY A 201 -13.08 15.87 -42.53
C GLY A 201 -13.21 15.92 -44.05
N ASP A 202 -13.13 14.75 -44.71
CA ASP A 202 -13.27 14.64 -46.17
C ASP A 202 -14.64 15.14 -46.67
N GLU A 203 -15.71 14.86 -45.91
CA GLU A 203 -17.09 15.30 -46.21
C GLU A 203 -17.26 16.83 -46.20
N THR A 204 -16.47 17.55 -45.40
CA THR A 204 -16.52 19.04 -45.36
C THR A 204 -15.71 19.71 -46.48
N THR A 205 -14.81 18.98 -47.14
CA THR A 205 -13.97 19.48 -48.23
C THR A 205 -14.48 19.13 -49.64
N ASP A 206 -15.30 18.10 -49.79
CA ASP A 206 -15.87 17.67 -51.08
C ASP A 206 -17.30 18.20 -51.26
N ASP A 207 -17.41 19.52 -51.46
CA ASP A 207 -18.68 20.15 -51.85
C ASP A 207 -19.00 19.79 -53.32
N GLY A 208 -19.67 18.65 -53.50
CA GLY A 208 -20.38 18.35 -54.73
C GLY A 208 -19.80 17.25 -55.61
N THR A 209 -19.65 16.02 -55.13
CA THR A 209 -20.05 14.87 -55.97
C THR A 209 -20.42 13.67 -55.12
N GLY A 210 -21.68 13.24 -55.20
CA GLY A 210 -22.22 12.12 -54.44
C GLY A 210 -21.48 10.80 -54.68
N LYS A 211 -20.41 10.57 -53.93
CA LYS A 211 -19.79 9.27 -53.77
C LYS A 211 -20.14 8.73 -52.40
N GLN A 212 -20.88 7.64 -52.42
CA GLN A 212 -21.00 6.73 -51.29
C GLN A 212 -19.60 6.41 -50.78
N ILE A 213 -19.26 6.93 -49.61
CA ILE A 213 -18.19 6.33 -48.82
C ILE A 213 -18.85 5.08 -48.21
N PRO A 214 -18.35 3.86 -48.50
CA PRO A 214 -18.72 2.72 -47.71
C PRO A 214 -18.13 3.02 -46.32
N LEU A 215 -18.96 3.47 -45.37
CA LEU A 215 -18.62 3.40 -43.96
C LEU A 215 -18.20 1.95 -43.73
N PRO A 216 -16.89 1.63 -43.60
CA PRO A 216 -16.49 0.27 -43.35
C PRO A 216 -17.09 -0.03 -42.00
N GLY A 217 -18.05 -0.98 -41.98
CA GLY A 217 -18.96 -1.25 -40.86
C GLY A 217 -18.38 -0.79 -39.54
N LEU A 218 -18.83 0.37 -39.07
CA LEU A 218 -18.24 0.98 -37.89
C LEU A 218 -18.30 -0.05 -36.76
N PRO A 219 -17.15 -0.44 -36.18
CA PRO A 219 -17.06 -1.57 -35.26
C PRO A 219 -17.78 -1.33 -33.93
N PHE A 220 -18.50 -0.21 -33.77
CA PHE A 220 -19.43 0.01 -32.66
C PHE A 220 -20.49 -1.10 -32.57
N ALA A 221 -20.88 -1.72 -33.68
CA ALA A 221 -22.00 -2.67 -33.71
C ALA A 221 -21.61 -4.14 -33.44
N GLU A 222 -20.50 -4.67 -33.99
CA GLU A 222 -20.35 -6.13 -34.12
C GLU A 222 -19.35 -6.80 -33.17
N LYS A 223 -18.38 -6.09 -32.59
CA LYS A 223 -17.45 -6.73 -31.65
C LYS A 223 -17.47 -6.05 -30.30
N ARG A 224 -18.56 -6.36 -29.60
CA ARG A 224 -18.56 -6.64 -28.16
C ARG A 224 -17.55 -7.78 -27.86
N LEU A 225 -16.26 -7.55 -28.07
CA LEU A 225 -15.24 -8.16 -27.23
C LEU A 225 -15.47 -7.52 -25.88
N GLN A 226 -16.27 -8.24 -25.08
CA GLN A 226 -16.49 -8.08 -23.66
C GLN A 226 -15.90 -6.78 -23.15
N SER A 227 -16.77 -5.83 -22.84
CA SER A 227 -16.46 -4.78 -21.88
C SER A 227 -16.06 -5.44 -20.57
N SER A 228 -14.87 -6.02 -20.51
CA SER A 228 -14.10 -6.11 -19.30
C SER A 228 -13.80 -4.66 -19.00
N SER A 229 -14.77 -4.04 -18.32
CA SER A 229 -14.57 -2.89 -17.48
C SER A 229 -13.12 -2.96 -17.00
N ALA A 230 -12.31 -1.94 -17.26
CA ALA A 230 -11.12 -1.73 -16.45
C ALA A 230 -11.63 -1.55 -15.03
N SER A 231 -11.84 -2.66 -14.33
CA SER A 231 -12.76 -2.66 -13.20
C SER A 231 -12.08 -1.92 -12.06
N PRO A 232 -12.84 -1.19 -11.24
CA PRO A 232 -12.34 -0.60 -10.00
C PRO A 232 -11.62 -1.63 -9.11
N ALA A 233 -11.80 -2.93 -9.35
CA ALA A 233 -11.09 -3.99 -8.66
C ALA A 233 -9.56 -3.95 -8.84
N ARG A 234 -8.98 -3.42 -9.92
CA ARG A 234 -7.50 -3.46 -10.08
C ARG A 234 -6.77 -2.58 -9.06
N LEU A 235 -7.29 -1.40 -8.77
CA LEU A 235 -6.73 -0.50 -7.76
C LEU A 235 -7.13 -0.91 -6.35
N ILE A 236 -8.35 -1.44 -6.17
CA ILE A 236 -8.79 -2.01 -4.89
C ILE A 236 -7.92 -3.23 -4.54
N ILE A 237 -7.60 -4.10 -5.48
CA ILE A 237 -6.68 -5.24 -5.28
C ILE A 237 -5.28 -4.74 -4.92
N VAL A 238 -4.74 -3.74 -5.60
CA VAL A 238 -3.43 -3.15 -5.26
C VAL A 238 -3.46 -2.53 -3.87
N LEU A 239 -4.49 -1.76 -3.53
CA LEU A 239 -4.67 -1.18 -2.20
C LEU A 239 -4.82 -2.27 -1.13
N THR A 240 -5.55 -3.34 -1.43
CA THR A 240 -5.74 -4.48 -0.52
C THR A 240 -4.43 -5.22 -0.32
N ILE A 241 -3.62 -5.41 -1.37
CA ILE A 241 -2.28 -5.99 -1.29
C ILE A 241 -1.34 -5.09 -0.48
N VAL A 242 -1.40 -3.77 -0.67
CA VAL A 242 -0.62 -2.80 0.11
C VAL A 242 -1.06 -2.80 1.58
N ILE A 243 -2.36 -2.87 1.87
CA ILE A 243 -2.91 -2.98 3.23
C ILE A 243 -2.57 -4.32 3.87
N LEU A 244 -2.64 -5.43 3.13
CA LEU A 244 -2.26 -6.77 3.60
C LEU A 244 -0.76 -6.85 3.83
N PHE A 245 0.05 -6.24 2.97
CA PHE A 245 1.49 -6.15 3.14
C PHE A 245 1.85 -5.24 4.33
N LEU A 246 1.19 -4.08 4.48
CA LEU A 246 1.34 -3.24 5.67
C LEU A 246 0.92 -4.00 6.92
N GLY A 247 -0.21 -4.71 6.89
CA GLY A 247 -0.72 -5.55 7.97
C GLY A 247 0.24 -6.68 8.31
N PHE A 248 0.84 -7.32 7.32
CA PHE A 248 1.88 -8.33 7.49
C PHE A 248 3.18 -7.75 8.05
N MET A 249 3.57 -6.55 7.60
CA MET A 249 4.73 -5.83 8.12
C MET A 249 4.48 -5.37 9.57
N ILE A 250 3.30 -4.85 9.89
CA ILE A 250 2.88 -4.54 11.26
C ILE A 250 2.88 -5.80 12.10
N PHE A 251 2.37 -6.92 11.59
CA PHE A 251 2.38 -8.22 12.27
C PHE A 251 3.81 -8.74 12.48
N LYS A 252 4.72 -8.54 11.53
CA LYS A 252 6.14 -8.88 11.62
C LYS A 252 6.88 -7.99 12.62
N ILE A 253 6.60 -6.70 12.61
CA ILE A 253 7.15 -5.72 13.57
C ILE A 253 6.58 -5.97 14.98
N GLN A 254 5.31 -6.38 15.11
CA GLN A 254 4.66 -6.75 16.38
C GLN A 254 5.11 -8.11 16.91
N ARG A 255 5.48 -9.04 16.03
CA ARG A 255 6.37 -10.16 16.39
C ARG A 255 7.80 -9.65 16.51
N GLY A 256 7.96 -8.59 17.31
CA GLY A 256 9.23 -7.97 17.65
C GLY A 256 10.28 -9.03 17.92
N ASP A 257 11.51 -8.70 17.56
CA ASP A 257 12.73 -9.48 17.81
C ASP A 257 12.48 -10.50 18.90
N GLU A 258 12.44 -11.78 18.53
CA GLU A 258 12.15 -12.84 19.50
C GLU A 258 13.35 -12.92 20.44
N TYR A 259 13.37 -12.04 21.45
CA TYR A 259 14.43 -11.99 22.43
C TYR A 259 14.52 -13.37 23.07
N PRO A 260 15.73 -13.91 23.25
CA PRO A 260 15.92 -15.17 23.93
C PRO A 260 15.12 -15.21 25.24
N LYS A 261 14.14 -16.12 25.31
CA LYS A 261 13.29 -16.30 26.50
C LYS A 261 14.03 -17.13 27.54
N ILE A 262 15.05 -16.53 28.14
CA ILE A 262 15.96 -17.16 29.11
C ILE A 262 16.10 -16.29 30.37
N SER A 263 16.43 -16.92 31.49
CA SER A 263 16.62 -16.25 32.78
C SER A 263 17.76 -16.92 33.57
N PRO A 264 18.58 -16.15 34.32
CA PRO A 264 19.54 -16.72 35.25
C PRO A 264 18.91 -17.17 36.57
N PHE A 265 17.64 -16.81 36.83
CA PHE A 265 16.97 -17.05 38.12
C PHE A 265 15.99 -18.22 38.03
N ALA A 266 16.02 -19.13 39.01
CA ALA A 266 15.06 -20.23 39.09
C ALA A 266 13.66 -19.76 39.51
N ALA A 267 13.60 -18.70 40.33
CA ALA A 267 12.38 -18.04 40.77
C ALA A 267 12.66 -16.57 41.10
N VAL A 268 11.61 -15.75 41.08
CA VAL A 268 11.67 -14.34 41.47
C VAL A 268 10.49 -14.04 42.38
N ARG A 269 10.73 -13.27 43.44
CA ARG A 269 9.70 -12.70 44.30
C ARG A 269 10.04 -11.24 44.63
N TRP A 270 9.06 -10.52 45.12
CA TRP A 270 9.17 -9.08 45.33
C TRP A 270 8.94 -8.72 46.78
N GLN A 271 9.87 -7.94 47.32
CA GLN A 271 9.65 -7.18 48.54
C GLN A 271 9.55 -5.70 48.13
N GLU A 272 8.31 -5.20 48.05
CA GLU A 272 8.00 -3.89 47.48
C GLU A 272 8.59 -3.71 46.06
N SER A 273 9.65 -2.92 45.92
CA SER A 273 10.35 -2.65 44.66
C SER A 273 11.68 -3.39 44.52
N GLN A 274 12.03 -4.22 45.50
CA GLN A 274 13.27 -4.95 45.52
C GLN A 274 13.06 -6.39 44.99
N PRO A 275 13.75 -6.78 43.90
CA PRO A 275 13.72 -8.15 43.43
C PRO A 275 14.56 -9.06 44.33
N GLU A 276 13.95 -10.13 44.81
CA GLU A 276 14.61 -11.29 45.39
C GLU A 276 14.58 -12.44 44.40
N VAL A 277 15.74 -13.04 44.17
CA VAL A 277 15.97 -14.03 43.13
C VAL A 277 16.48 -15.33 43.72
N LYS A 278 16.01 -16.45 43.18
CA LYS A 278 16.45 -17.79 43.58
C LYS A 278 17.56 -18.28 42.67
N LEU A 279 18.71 -18.64 43.23
CA LEU A 279 19.83 -19.25 42.53
C LEU A 279 20.03 -20.66 43.08
N GLY A 280 19.69 -21.69 42.29
CA GLY A 280 19.60 -23.06 42.80
C GLY A 280 18.50 -23.17 43.85
N GLU A 281 18.85 -23.55 45.07
CA GLU A 281 17.91 -23.70 46.18
C GLU A 281 17.82 -22.48 47.13
N GLU A 282 18.72 -21.51 46.97
CA GLU A 282 18.87 -20.38 47.90
C GLU A 282 18.28 -19.09 47.33
N TRP A 283 17.70 -18.27 48.21
CA TRP A 283 17.15 -16.96 47.88
C TRP A 283 18.14 -15.85 48.22
N PHE A 284 18.24 -14.88 47.34
CA PHE A 284 19.09 -13.72 47.52
C PHE A 284 18.38 -12.43 47.10
N LYS A 285 18.81 -11.32 47.69
CA LYS A 285 18.48 -9.99 47.20
C LYS A 285 19.38 -9.66 46.00
N LEU A 286 18.79 -9.30 44.87
CA LEU A 286 19.56 -8.92 43.67
C LEU A 286 20.07 -7.49 43.81
N ILE A 287 21.38 -7.30 43.71
CA ILE A 287 22.03 -5.98 43.78
C ILE A 287 22.34 -5.48 42.37
N ALA A 288 22.99 -6.30 41.55
CA ALA A 288 23.34 -5.95 40.18
C ALA A 288 23.39 -7.17 39.25
N LEU A 289 23.21 -6.91 37.95
CA LEU A 289 23.35 -7.88 36.86
C LEU A 289 24.27 -7.28 35.79
N ASP A 290 25.39 -7.95 35.52
CA ASP A 290 26.45 -7.47 34.61
C ASP A 290 26.89 -6.02 34.87
N GLY A 291 26.95 -5.65 36.16
CA GLY A 291 27.32 -4.30 36.61
C GLY A 291 26.19 -3.26 36.54
N LEU A 292 25.01 -3.63 36.04
CA LEU A 292 23.81 -2.78 36.03
C LEU A 292 23.00 -2.98 37.32
N LEU A 293 22.67 -1.90 38.02
CA LEU A 293 21.98 -1.98 39.30
C LEU A 293 20.55 -2.50 39.15
N ALA A 294 20.15 -3.40 40.04
CA ALA A 294 18.79 -3.95 40.04
C ALA A 294 17.73 -2.86 40.20
N SER A 295 18.03 -1.81 40.97
CA SER A 295 17.17 -0.64 41.15
C SER A 295 16.95 0.12 39.84
N GLU A 296 17.99 0.29 39.02
CA GLU A 296 17.90 0.97 37.72
C GLU A 296 17.08 0.16 36.73
N ILE A 297 17.26 -1.17 36.73
CA ILE A 297 16.47 -2.08 35.89
C ILE A 297 14.98 -2.00 36.27
N VAL A 298 14.69 -1.99 37.57
CA VAL A 298 13.32 -1.87 38.09
C VAL A 298 12.72 -0.52 37.76
N GLU A 299 13.46 0.57 37.94
CA GLU A 299 13.00 1.93 37.64
C GLU A 299 12.69 2.08 36.15
N PHE A 300 13.58 1.62 35.27
CA PHE A 300 13.33 1.61 33.84
C PHE A 300 12.11 0.77 33.46
N SER A 301 11.94 -0.40 34.10
CA SER A 301 10.77 -1.25 33.90
C SER A 301 9.46 -0.55 34.30
N LYS A 302 9.46 0.16 35.44
CA LYS A 302 8.31 0.95 35.90
C LYS A 302 7.97 2.08 34.94
N GLN A 303 8.96 2.86 34.52
CA GLN A 303 8.77 3.97 33.58
C GLN A 303 8.24 3.48 32.22
N THR A 304 8.72 2.32 31.75
CA THR A 304 8.37 1.79 30.42
C THR A 304 7.03 1.05 30.40
N TYR A 305 6.71 0.30 31.46
CA TYR A 305 5.63 -0.70 31.43
C TYR A 305 4.53 -0.49 32.48
N GLY A 306 4.61 0.53 33.32
CA GLY A 306 3.60 0.84 34.34
C GLY A 306 3.31 -0.38 35.22
N ASP A 307 2.04 -0.72 35.41
CA ASP A 307 1.60 -1.82 36.31
C ASP A 307 2.14 -3.21 35.93
N LYS A 308 2.67 -3.40 34.72
CA LYS A 308 3.24 -4.68 34.26
C LYS A 308 4.74 -4.80 34.52
N TRP A 309 5.35 -3.85 35.22
CA TRP A 309 6.80 -3.78 35.39
C TRP A 309 7.42 -5.03 36.05
N GLN A 310 6.76 -5.63 37.05
CA GLN A 310 7.20 -6.86 37.70
C GLN A 310 7.17 -8.02 36.71
N LYS A 311 6.07 -8.14 35.97
CA LYS A 311 5.90 -9.16 34.94
C LYS A 311 6.98 -9.04 33.88
N ARG A 312 7.30 -7.85 33.39
CA ARG A 312 8.35 -7.65 32.39
C ARG A 312 9.75 -7.98 32.92
N PHE A 313 10.03 -7.68 34.17
CA PHE A 313 11.30 -8.09 34.80
C PHE A 313 11.41 -9.61 34.91
N GLU A 314 10.35 -10.27 35.37
CA GLU A 314 10.30 -11.73 35.53
C GLU A 314 10.32 -12.48 34.19
N GLU A 315 9.62 -11.94 33.20
CA GLU A 315 9.27 -12.64 31.98
C GLU A 315 10.10 -12.23 30.75
N ASP A 316 10.58 -10.99 30.71
CA ASP A 316 11.16 -10.39 29.52
C ASP A 316 12.49 -9.70 29.87
N LEU A 317 13.28 -10.30 30.78
CA LEU A 317 14.54 -9.74 31.28
C LEU A 317 15.52 -9.39 30.15
N VAL A 318 15.67 -10.26 29.15
CA VAL A 318 16.56 -10.01 28.00
C VAL A 318 16.10 -8.81 27.18
N GLU A 319 14.80 -8.69 26.94
CA GLU A 319 14.22 -7.54 26.24
C GLU A 319 14.44 -6.26 27.04
N LEU A 320 14.17 -6.30 28.35
CA LEU A 320 14.33 -5.17 29.27
C LEU A 320 15.76 -4.64 29.24
N LEU A 321 16.74 -5.52 29.42
CA LEU A 321 18.17 -5.19 29.42
C LEU A 321 18.65 -4.70 28.05
N THR A 322 18.17 -5.32 26.96
CA THR A 322 18.52 -4.88 25.60
C THR A 322 18.01 -3.48 25.30
N ARG A 323 16.78 -3.15 25.73
CA ARG A 323 16.22 -1.80 25.58
C ARG A 323 16.93 -0.74 26.42
N MET A 324 17.54 -1.14 27.54
CA MET A 324 18.43 -0.27 28.32
C MET A 324 19.81 -0.07 27.68
N GLY A 325 20.10 -0.72 26.55
CA GLY A 325 21.40 -0.66 25.87
C GLY A 325 22.44 -1.65 26.42
N HIS A 326 22.02 -2.58 27.27
CA HIS A 326 22.87 -3.57 27.93
C HIS A 326 22.42 -5.01 27.63
N PRO A 327 22.49 -5.49 26.36
CA PRO A 327 22.05 -6.83 26.02
C PRO A 327 22.88 -7.90 26.77
N PRO A 328 22.25 -8.81 27.53
CA PRO A 328 22.95 -9.81 28.31
C PRO A 328 23.51 -10.93 27.40
N LYS A 329 24.60 -11.56 27.85
CA LYS A 329 25.17 -12.75 27.21
C LYS A 329 24.49 -14.02 27.73
N ASP A 330 24.83 -15.18 27.16
CA ASP A 330 24.32 -16.49 27.63
C ASP A 330 24.71 -16.81 29.09
N LYS A 331 25.75 -16.15 29.60
CA LYS A 331 26.16 -16.19 31.00
C LYS A 331 26.34 -14.77 31.52
N VAL A 332 25.88 -14.53 32.74
CA VAL A 332 25.89 -13.22 33.39
C VAL A 332 26.64 -13.27 34.71
N THR A 333 27.11 -12.11 35.15
CA THR A 333 27.63 -11.91 36.50
C THR A 333 26.55 -11.30 37.37
N LEU A 334 26.25 -11.94 38.49
CA LEU A 334 25.27 -11.45 39.45
C LEU A 334 25.97 -10.98 40.72
N GLU A 335 25.62 -9.79 41.17
CA GLU A 335 25.90 -9.35 42.53
C GLU A 335 24.64 -9.55 43.36
N VAL A 336 24.76 -10.38 44.38
CA VAL A 336 23.64 -10.78 45.23
C VAL A 336 24.00 -10.61 46.70
N GLN A 337 23.00 -10.36 47.54
CA GLN A 337 23.16 -10.27 48.98
C GLN A 337 22.32 -11.36 49.65
N SER A 338 22.88 -12.02 50.66
CA SER A 338 22.13 -12.98 51.47
C SER A 338 20.93 -12.31 52.16
N LEU A 339 19.87 -13.06 52.40
CA LEU A 339 18.71 -12.56 53.15
C LEU A 339 18.96 -12.57 54.66
N ASP A 340 19.77 -13.52 55.14
CA ASP A 340 20.04 -13.73 56.57
C ASP A 340 21.32 -13.01 57.04
N SER A 341 22.15 -12.56 56.11
CA SER A 341 23.39 -11.82 56.40
C SER A 341 23.56 -10.63 55.46
N SER A 342 24.22 -9.57 55.93
CA SER A 342 24.56 -8.42 55.08
C SER A 342 25.68 -8.70 54.07
N GLU A 343 26.13 -9.95 53.96
CA GLU A 343 27.22 -10.36 53.10
C GLU A 343 26.82 -10.29 51.61
N LYS A 344 27.64 -9.59 50.83
CA LYS A 344 27.51 -9.51 49.37
C LYS A 344 28.36 -10.59 48.73
N GLN A 345 27.80 -11.27 47.74
CA GLN A 345 28.44 -12.32 46.99
C GLN A 345 28.39 -11.99 45.49
N ILE A 346 29.49 -12.26 44.80
CA ILE A 346 29.59 -12.12 43.35
C ILE A 346 29.56 -13.52 42.75
N ARG A 347 28.51 -13.82 41.97
CA ARG A 347 28.36 -15.07 41.23
C ARG A 347 28.70 -14.82 39.77
N LYS A 348 29.84 -15.33 39.34
CA LYS A 348 30.30 -15.24 37.94
C LYS A 348 29.77 -16.40 37.13
N ASP A 349 29.65 -16.19 35.81
CA ASP A 349 29.30 -17.22 34.82
C ASP A 349 27.95 -17.93 35.07
N VAL A 350 26.97 -17.21 35.63
CA VAL A 350 25.64 -17.76 35.90
C VAL A 350 24.90 -17.95 34.57
N PRO A 351 24.50 -19.19 34.23
CA PRO A 351 23.88 -19.48 32.94
C PRO A 351 22.45 -18.93 32.87
N MET A 352 22.12 -18.30 31.75
CA MET A 352 20.74 -17.96 31.41
C MET A 352 20.06 -19.13 30.73
N THR A 353 19.03 -19.72 31.33
CA THR A 353 18.38 -20.93 30.79
C THR A 353 16.91 -20.72 30.48
N LYS A 354 16.41 -21.49 29.50
CA LYS A 354 14.98 -21.53 29.15
C LYS A 354 14.14 -22.17 30.26
N GLU A 355 14.72 -23.13 30.98
CA GLU A 355 14.07 -23.85 32.07
C GLU A 355 13.73 -22.93 33.24
N ASN A 356 14.71 -22.14 33.70
CA ASN A 356 14.55 -21.10 34.71
C ASN A 356 13.41 -20.14 34.35
N ARG A 357 13.42 -19.66 33.11
CA ARG A 357 12.38 -18.76 32.61
C ARG A 357 10.99 -19.41 32.59
N ALA A 358 10.91 -20.68 32.21
CA ALA A 358 9.65 -21.43 32.20
C ALA A 358 9.13 -21.70 33.62
N ALA A 359 10.01 -21.87 34.61
CA ALA A 359 9.65 -22.01 36.02
C ALA A 359 9.03 -20.71 36.56
N ILE A 360 9.69 -19.56 36.33
CA ILE A 360 9.16 -18.24 36.70
C ILE A 360 7.78 -18.00 36.10
N ARG A 361 7.59 -18.33 34.82
CA ARG A 361 6.30 -18.17 34.13
C ARG A 361 5.18 -18.94 34.79
N ARG A 362 5.44 -20.21 35.11
CA ARG A 362 4.47 -21.11 35.75
C ARG A 362 4.09 -20.58 37.13
N ALA A 363 5.07 -20.13 37.91
CA ALA A 363 4.84 -19.53 39.23
C ALA A 363 4.02 -18.22 39.14
N ALA A 364 4.30 -17.36 38.16
CA ALA A 364 3.52 -16.14 37.93
C ALA A 364 2.06 -16.44 37.55
N GLN A 365 1.83 -17.40 36.65
CA GLN A 365 0.47 -17.82 36.26
C GLN A 365 -0.32 -18.40 37.43
N GLN A 366 0.31 -19.20 38.29
CA GLN A 366 -0.33 -19.74 39.49
C GLN A 366 -0.74 -18.64 40.47
N ARG A 367 0.10 -17.61 40.65
CA ARG A 367 -0.24 -16.44 41.48
C ARG A 367 -1.43 -15.67 40.93
N GLU A 368 -1.47 -15.43 39.61
CA GLU A 368 -2.61 -14.75 38.95
C GLU A 368 -3.93 -15.53 39.11
N HIS A 369 -3.91 -16.86 39.02
CA HIS A 369 -5.11 -17.69 39.18
C HIS A 369 -5.55 -17.88 40.64
N SER A 370 -4.65 -17.66 41.60
CA SER A 370 -4.92 -17.84 43.04
C SER A 370 -5.26 -16.52 43.74
N ALA A 371 -5.21 -15.39 43.02
CA ALA A 371 -5.65 -14.10 43.53
C ALA A 371 -7.20 -14.08 43.53
N PRO A 372 -7.84 -13.81 44.68
CA PRO A 372 -9.30 -13.82 44.83
C PRO A 372 -10.02 -12.71 44.05
#